data_AF-A0A0Q0AZ69-F1
#
_entry.id   AF-A0A0Q0AZ69-F1
#
_cell.length_a   1.000
_cell.length_b   1.000
_cell.length_c   1.000
_cell.angle_alpha   90.00
_cell.angle_beta   90.00
_cell.angle_gamma   90.00
#
_symmetry.space_group_name_H-M   'P 1'
#
loop_
_entity.id
_entity.type
_entity.pdbx_description
1 polymer ?
#
loop_
_entity_poly.entity_id
_entity_poly.type
_entity_poly.pdbx_seq_one_letter_code
_entity_poly.pdbx_strand_id
1 'polypeptide(L)'
;MTFSIRGGAGPSTYYTQPQPFDELKLEPEKIQQKTAKLKEEGYFSVRMSEHTKSYLLEQSRLSNPAWRNETVGKVVDLRTTEHERSVTAAAKDIAASLTGRKQQLRPHEFQLRRADNPRSEQWHQDRAPMKVICISAIEGRGTEFVTSPESKAVFTNGEYAEMNPVSAEVVAQKTKEAKQDRFYFFAGKGITEESIPKLVHRSPSETGRSIFMARWK
;
A
#
# COMPACT_ATOMS: atom_id res chain seq x y z
N MET A 1 18.34 42.68 -49.34
CA MET A 1 17.45 41.66 -48.77
C MET A 1 18.04 41.22 -47.44
N THR A 2 17.46 41.65 -46.33
CA THR A 2 17.82 41.20 -44.98
C THR A 2 16.93 40.02 -44.63
N PHE A 3 17.50 38.82 -44.54
CA PHE A 3 16.79 37.63 -44.06
C PHE A 3 16.81 37.63 -42.53
N SER A 4 15.67 37.96 -41.93
CA SER A 4 15.40 37.74 -40.51
C SER A 4 15.15 36.25 -40.28
N ILE A 5 16.09 35.55 -39.65
CA ILE A 5 15.86 34.20 -39.11
C ILE A 5 15.20 34.36 -37.74
N ARG A 6 13.86 34.30 -37.70
CA ARG A 6 13.09 34.05 -36.47
C ARG A 6 13.32 32.59 -36.06
N GLY A 7 14.30 32.36 -35.19
CA GLY A 7 14.42 31.12 -34.43
C GLY A 7 13.35 31.10 -33.33
N GLY A 8 12.14 30.68 -33.67
CA GLY A 8 11.11 30.36 -32.67
C GLY A 8 11.53 29.11 -31.91
N ALA A 9 11.96 29.29 -30.65
CA ALA A 9 12.05 28.19 -29.70
C ALA A 9 10.63 27.67 -29.46
N GLY A 10 10.27 26.56 -30.11
CA GLY A 10 9.07 25.82 -29.76
C GLY A 10 9.16 25.36 -28.29
N PRO A 11 8.03 25.29 -27.56
CA PRO A 11 8.05 24.73 -26.21
C PRO A 11 8.51 23.28 -26.31
N SER A 12 9.72 23.00 -25.82
CA SER A 12 10.22 21.64 -25.64
C SER A 12 9.26 20.96 -24.67
N THR A 13 8.39 20.12 -25.20
CA THR A 13 7.59 19.18 -24.41
C THR A 13 8.57 18.12 -23.91
N TYR A 14 9.26 18.44 -22.82
CA TYR A 14 10.01 17.45 -22.06
C TYR A 14 8.99 16.41 -21.58
N TYR A 15 8.78 15.36 -22.37
CA TYR A 15 8.13 14.15 -21.91
C TYR A 15 9.03 13.58 -20.82
N THR A 16 8.69 13.90 -19.57
CA THR A 16 9.33 13.32 -18.40
C THR A 16 9.03 11.83 -18.44
N GLN A 17 10.08 11.01 -18.41
CA GLN A 17 9.87 9.57 -18.36
C GLN A 17 9.08 9.21 -17.10
N PRO A 18 8.10 8.29 -17.20
CA PRO A 18 7.33 7.84 -16.04
C PRO A 18 8.27 7.40 -14.93
N GLN A 19 8.03 7.88 -13.72
CA GLN A 19 8.80 7.50 -12.54
C GLN A 19 8.07 6.41 -11.76
N PRO A 20 8.78 5.58 -10.99
CA PRO A 20 8.15 4.62 -10.10
C PRO A 20 7.16 5.31 -9.17
N PHE A 21 6.01 4.67 -8.98
CA PHE A 21 4.89 5.10 -8.13
C PHE A 21 4.13 6.35 -8.59
N ASP A 22 4.32 6.83 -9.81
CA ASP A 22 3.55 7.97 -10.34
C ASP A 22 2.04 7.74 -10.29
N GLU A 23 1.56 6.50 -10.45
CA GLU A 23 0.14 6.16 -10.33
C GLU A 23 -0.45 6.42 -8.94
N LEU A 24 0.39 6.58 -7.92
CA LEU A 24 -0.02 6.88 -6.54
C LEU A 24 -0.07 8.38 -6.26
N LYS A 25 0.40 9.23 -7.18
CA LYS A 25 0.18 10.67 -7.15
C LYS A 25 -1.24 10.94 -7.62
N LEU A 26 -2.19 10.85 -6.68
CA LEU A 26 -3.61 10.95 -6.98
C LEU A 26 -4.07 12.41 -7.02
N GLU A 27 -4.76 12.78 -8.09
CA GLU A 27 -5.46 14.06 -8.17
C GLU A 27 -6.56 14.18 -7.11
N PRO A 28 -6.92 15.41 -6.67
CA PRO A 28 -7.90 15.63 -5.60
C PRO A 28 -9.26 14.92 -5.81
N GLU A 29 -9.77 14.91 -7.03
CA GLU A 29 -11.03 14.22 -7.37
C GLU A 29 -10.92 12.71 -7.19
N LYS A 30 -9.78 12.13 -7.58
CA LYS A 30 -9.50 10.71 -7.37
C LYS A 30 -9.35 10.41 -5.88
N ILE A 31 -8.70 11.27 -5.10
CA ILE A 31 -8.63 11.12 -3.64
C ILE A 31 -10.04 10.99 -3.05
N GLN A 32 -10.95 11.90 -3.38
CA GLN A 32 -12.33 11.87 -2.87
C GLN A 32 -13.07 10.58 -3.26
N GLN A 33 -12.96 10.16 -4.53
CA GLN A 33 -13.58 8.91 -4.99
C GLN A 33 -13.01 7.69 -4.25
N LYS A 34 -11.69 7.63 -4.07
CA LYS A 34 -11.02 6.51 -3.40
C LYS A 34 -11.31 6.47 -1.90
N THR A 35 -11.38 7.61 -1.22
CA THR A 35 -11.72 7.67 0.21
C THR A 35 -13.19 7.37 0.47
N ALA A 36 -14.10 7.73 -0.43
CA ALA A 36 -15.50 7.28 -0.38
C ALA A 36 -15.59 5.75 -0.43
N LYS A 37 -14.92 5.13 -1.41
CA LYS A 37 -14.82 3.67 -1.52
C LYS A 37 -14.16 3.03 -0.29
N LEU A 38 -13.15 3.68 0.29
CA LEU A 38 -12.52 3.20 1.53
C LEU A 38 -13.52 3.18 2.70
N LYS A 39 -14.34 4.23 2.85
CA LYS A 39 -15.36 4.30 3.90
C LYS A 39 -16.45 3.22 3.73
N GLU A 40 -16.77 2.87 2.49
CA GLU A 40 -17.77 1.86 2.15
C GLU A 40 -17.22 0.41 2.29
N GLU A 41 -16.10 0.11 1.63
CA GLU A 41 -15.59 -1.27 1.50
C GLU A 41 -14.49 -1.61 2.53
N GLY A 42 -13.91 -0.61 3.19
CA GLY A 42 -12.74 -0.72 4.06
C GLY A 42 -11.40 -0.68 3.33
N TYR A 43 -11.40 -0.66 1.99
CA TYR A 43 -10.20 -0.59 1.18
C TYR A 43 -10.47 0.01 -0.21
N PHE A 44 -9.42 0.41 -0.90
CA PHE A 44 -9.44 0.58 -2.35
C PHE A 44 -8.13 0.09 -2.97
N SER A 45 -8.10 -0.01 -4.30
CA SER A 45 -6.87 -0.36 -5.01
C SER A 45 -6.55 0.59 -6.16
N VAL A 46 -5.26 0.72 -6.44
CA VAL A 46 -4.69 1.40 -7.61
C VAL A 46 -3.89 0.38 -8.42
N ARG A 47 -4.08 0.34 -9.74
CA ARG A 47 -3.33 -0.55 -10.63
C ARG A 47 -1.90 -0.03 -10.76
N MET A 48 -0.93 -0.92 -10.62
CA MET A 48 0.48 -0.61 -10.84
C MET A 48 0.74 -0.33 -12.32
N SER A 49 1.56 0.69 -12.58
CA SER A 49 2.13 0.91 -13.92
C SER A 49 3.20 -0.14 -14.21
N GLU A 50 3.43 -0.45 -15.49
CA GLU A 50 4.49 -1.38 -15.90
C GLU A 50 5.88 -0.92 -15.44
N HIS A 51 6.09 0.40 -15.35
CA HIS A 51 7.32 0.99 -14.85
C HIS A 51 7.53 0.69 -13.35
N THR A 52 6.51 0.92 -12.52
CA THR A 52 6.55 0.59 -11.09
C THR A 52 6.73 -0.91 -10.86
N LYS A 53 6.03 -1.76 -11.63
CA LYS A 53 6.21 -3.22 -11.55
C LYS A 53 7.65 -3.62 -11.82
N SER A 54 8.20 -3.16 -12.94
CA SER A 54 9.56 -3.48 -13.36
C SER A 54 10.58 -3.05 -12.30
N TYR A 55 10.43 -1.84 -11.77
CA TYR A 55 11.25 -1.33 -10.69
C TYR A 55 11.17 -2.20 -9.43
N LEU A 56 9.96 -2.49 -8.94
CA LEU A 56 9.77 -3.30 -7.72
C LEU A 56 10.26 -4.74 -7.90
N LEU A 57 10.04 -5.33 -9.07
CA LEU A 57 10.56 -6.65 -9.44
C LEU A 57 12.09 -6.65 -9.43
N GLU A 58 12.75 -5.67 -10.04
CA GLU A 58 14.20 -5.55 -10.03
C GLU A 58 14.74 -5.43 -8.61
N GLN A 59 14.15 -4.54 -7.79
CA GLN A 59 14.54 -4.37 -6.41
C GLN A 59 14.33 -5.66 -5.58
N SER A 60 13.30 -6.45 -5.91
CA SER A 60 12.99 -7.70 -5.22
C SER A 60 13.93 -8.88 -5.53
N ARG A 61 14.76 -8.79 -6.57
CA ARG A 61 15.67 -9.88 -6.97
C ARG A 61 16.72 -10.14 -5.89
N LEU A 62 16.98 -11.41 -5.59
CA LEU A 62 18.02 -11.81 -4.63
C LEU A 62 19.44 -11.38 -5.00
N SER A 63 19.67 -11.06 -6.29
CA SER A 63 20.93 -10.47 -6.75
C SER A 63 21.15 -9.05 -6.22
N ASN A 64 20.09 -8.34 -5.79
CA ASN A 64 20.22 -7.02 -5.20
C ASN A 64 21.05 -7.11 -3.90
N PRO A 65 22.20 -6.42 -3.83
CA PRO A 65 23.09 -6.46 -2.67
C PRO A 65 22.44 -6.04 -1.36
N ALA A 66 21.36 -5.25 -1.41
CA ALA A 66 20.63 -4.79 -0.24
C ALA A 66 20.03 -5.95 0.59
N TRP A 67 19.84 -7.13 -0.01
CA TRP A 67 19.31 -8.32 0.69
C TRP A 67 20.35 -9.11 1.50
N ARG A 68 21.62 -8.71 1.51
CA ARG A 68 22.71 -9.51 2.08
C ARG A 68 22.86 -9.40 3.60
N ASN A 69 22.27 -8.39 4.25
CA ASN A 69 22.67 -7.98 5.61
C ASN A 69 21.60 -8.08 6.71
N GLU A 70 20.39 -8.59 6.45
CA GLU A 70 19.34 -8.69 7.49
C GLU A 70 19.08 -10.13 7.95
N THR A 71 19.11 -10.34 9.27
CA THR A 71 19.00 -11.64 9.96
C THR A 71 17.57 -12.11 10.22
N VAL A 72 16.55 -11.25 10.04
CA VAL A 72 15.13 -11.62 10.24
C VAL A 72 14.27 -10.96 9.18
N GLY A 73 13.80 -11.75 8.21
CA GLY A 73 12.91 -11.30 7.14
C GLY A 73 13.57 -10.23 6.31
N LYS A 74 14.25 -10.62 5.23
CA LYS A 74 15.00 -9.69 4.37
C LYS A 74 14.15 -8.47 3.99
N VAL A 75 14.62 -7.25 4.33
CA VAL A 75 13.99 -5.95 4.00
C VAL A 75 14.90 -5.11 3.09
N VAL A 76 14.30 -4.40 2.13
CA VAL A 76 14.92 -3.28 1.41
C VAL A 76 14.14 -2.01 1.72
N ASP A 77 14.76 -1.10 2.47
CA ASP A 77 14.18 0.19 2.82
C ASP A 77 14.28 1.17 1.64
N LEU A 78 13.14 1.74 1.25
CA LEU A 78 12.99 2.70 0.16
C LEU A 78 12.61 4.11 0.68
N ARG A 79 12.62 4.34 2.00
CA ARG A 79 12.16 5.58 2.65
C ARG A 79 12.93 6.85 2.26
N THR A 80 14.15 6.74 1.74
CA THR A 80 14.98 7.90 1.38
C THR A 80 14.83 8.33 -0.08
N THR A 81 13.95 7.68 -0.83
CA THR A 81 13.73 7.97 -2.26
C THR A 81 12.84 9.19 -2.47
N GLU A 82 12.97 9.86 -3.63
CA GLU A 82 12.01 10.92 -4.00
C GLU A 82 10.58 10.39 -4.17
N HIS A 83 10.47 9.09 -4.49
CA HIS A 83 9.21 8.37 -4.60
C HIS A 83 8.47 8.35 -3.26
N GLU A 84 9.15 8.04 -2.15
CA GLU A 84 8.54 8.07 -0.81
C GLU A 84 7.88 9.42 -0.53
N ARG A 85 8.59 10.53 -0.76
CA ARG A 85 8.07 11.87 -0.48
C ARG A 85 6.76 12.16 -1.21
N SER A 86 6.71 11.76 -2.49
CA SER A 86 5.52 11.96 -3.33
C SER A 86 4.34 11.11 -2.89
N VAL A 87 4.58 9.82 -2.59
CA VAL A 87 3.52 8.91 -2.13
C VAL A 87 3.02 9.33 -0.73
N THR A 88 3.91 9.84 0.12
CA THR A 88 3.55 10.39 1.43
C THR A 88 2.64 11.61 1.34
N ALA A 89 2.77 12.45 0.29
CA ALA A 89 1.82 13.54 0.05
C ALA A 89 0.41 12.98 -0.22
N ALA A 90 0.29 11.99 -1.12
CA ALA A 90 -0.99 11.35 -1.38
C ALA A 90 -1.58 10.67 -0.13
N ALA A 91 -0.74 10.03 0.70
CA ALA A 91 -1.19 9.46 1.98
C ALA A 91 -1.74 10.52 2.94
N LYS A 92 -1.15 11.72 2.98
CA LYS A 92 -1.66 12.86 3.77
C LYS A 92 -3.02 13.32 3.27
N ASP A 93 -3.20 13.40 1.96
CA ASP A 93 -4.46 13.81 1.35
C ASP A 93 -5.57 12.78 1.57
N ILE A 94 -5.25 11.49 1.46
CA ILE A 94 -6.14 10.39 1.85
C ILE A 94 -6.55 10.55 3.32
N ALA A 95 -5.61 10.68 4.24
CA ALA A 95 -5.89 10.79 5.66
C ALA A 95 -6.70 12.06 5.99
N ALA A 96 -6.42 13.17 5.30
CA ALA A 96 -7.16 14.41 5.46
C ALA A 96 -8.59 14.29 4.94
N SER A 97 -8.80 13.70 3.77
CA SER A 97 -10.13 13.44 3.22
C SER A 97 -10.94 12.46 4.07
N LEU A 98 -10.28 11.47 4.67
CA LEU A 98 -10.91 10.54 5.61
C LEU A 98 -11.38 11.23 6.90
N THR A 99 -10.53 12.08 7.49
CA THR A 99 -10.76 12.68 8.82
C THR A 99 -11.35 14.09 8.79
N GLY A 100 -11.48 14.72 7.62
CA GLY A 100 -11.91 16.12 7.47
C GLY A 100 -10.89 17.17 7.94
N ARG A 101 -9.67 16.77 8.34
CA ARG A 101 -8.63 17.68 8.85
C ARG A 101 -7.24 17.27 8.38
N LYS A 102 -6.35 18.25 8.23
CA LYS A 102 -4.95 17.98 7.86
C LYS A 102 -4.28 17.06 8.90
N GLN A 103 -3.60 16.05 8.42
CA GLN A 103 -2.87 15.08 9.25
C GLN A 103 -1.36 15.30 9.10
N GLN A 104 -0.65 15.33 10.22
CA GLN A 104 0.80 15.10 10.18
C GLN A 104 1.02 13.60 10.02
N LEU A 105 1.56 13.22 8.86
CA LEU A 105 2.01 11.86 8.57
C LEU A 105 3.50 11.85 8.32
N ARG A 106 4.17 10.83 8.85
CA ARG A 106 5.54 10.46 8.49
C ARG A 106 5.57 9.01 8.04
N PRO A 107 6.40 8.66 7.05
CA PRO A 107 6.61 7.26 6.70
C PRO A 107 7.16 6.53 7.92
N HIS A 108 6.42 5.52 8.38
CA HIS A 108 6.94 4.56 9.35
C HIS A 108 7.73 3.49 8.61
N GLU A 109 7.15 2.99 7.52
CA GLU A 109 7.70 1.97 6.65
C GLU A 109 7.44 2.39 5.20
N PHE A 110 8.42 2.15 4.34
CA PHE A 110 8.28 2.27 2.89
C PHE A 110 9.33 1.34 2.29
N GLN A 111 8.99 0.06 2.20
CA GLN A 111 10.00 -0.98 2.03
C GLN A 111 9.48 -2.19 1.27
N LEU A 112 10.39 -2.89 0.61
CA LEU A 112 10.17 -4.24 0.10
C LEU A 112 10.55 -5.25 1.18
N ARG A 113 9.79 -6.33 1.30
CA ARG A 113 10.06 -7.44 2.21
C ARG A 113 10.00 -8.74 1.44
N ARG A 114 10.93 -9.64 1.72
CA ARG A 114 10.76 -11.06 1.38
C ARG A 114 10.28 -11.81 2.60
N ALA A 115 9.20 -12.55 2.43
CA ALA A 115 8.63 -13.38 3.49
C ALA A 115 9.42 -14.69 3.57
N ASP A 116 10.40 -14.70 4.49
CA ASP A 116 11.25 -15.87 4.74
C ASP A 116 10.62 -16.81 5.80
N ASN A 117 9.71 -16.28 6.62
CA ASN A 117 9.05 -17.01 7.71
C ASN A 117 7.60 -16.49 7.83
N PRO A 118 6.56 -17.34 7.76
CA PRO A 118 5.16 -16.90 7.65
C PRO A 118 4.56 -16.38 8.98
N ARG A 119 5.36 -15.72 9.83
CA ARG A 119 5.00 -15.20 11.16
C ARG A 119 3.74 -14.28 11.22
N SER A 120 3.11 -13.93 10.09
CA SER A 120 1.85 -13.16 10.04
C SER A 120 0.67 -13.94 9.45
N GLU A 121 0.64 -15.27 9.66
CA GLU A 121 -0.50 -16.14 9.35
C GLU A 121 -1.76 -15.84 10.18
N GLN A 122 -1.60 -15.17 11.32
CA GLN A 122 -2.72 -14.79 12.16
C GLN A 122 -3.46 -13.60 11.55
N TRP A 123 -4.78 -13.74 11.49
CA TRP A 123 -5.68 -12.65 11.16
C TRP A 123 -5.54 -11.54 12.18
N HIS A 124 -5.34 -10.32 11.70
CA HIS A 124 -5.15 -9.17 12.58
C HIS A 124 -5.70 -7.90 11.93
N GLN A 125 -5.85 -6.88 12.76
CA GLN A 125 -5.96 -5.49 12.31
C GLN A 125 -4.68 -4.76 12.64
N ASP A 126 -4.21 -3.91 11.74
CA ASP A 126 -3.03 -3.10 12.03
C ASP A 126 -3.24 -2.20 13.24
N ARG A 127 -2.26 -2.21 14.14
CA ARG A 127 -2.30 -1.48 15.41
C ARG A 127 -2.13 0.02 15.20
N ALA A 128 -2.67 0.80 16.13
CA ALA A 128 -2.31 2.20 16.26
C ALA A 128 -0.79 2.32 16.54
N PRO A 129 -0.12 3.41 16.12
CA PRO A 129 -0.68 4.65 15.58
C PRO A 129 -0.79 4.71 14.06
N MET A 130 -0.70 3.58 13.34
CA MET A 130 -0.72 3.60 11.87
C MET A 130 -2.02 4.18 11.33
N LYS A 131 -1.93 5.19 10.46
CA LYS A 131 -3.08 5.91 9.91
C LYS A 131 -3.48 5.43 8.52
N VAL A 132 -2.52 5.37 7.60
CA VAL A 132 -2.73 4.90 6.23
C VAL A 132 -1.74 3.80 5.95
N ILE A 133 -2.18 2.78 5.22
CA ILE A 133 -1.37 1.62 4.89
C ILE A 133 -1.59 1.27 3.43
N CYS A 134 -0.50 0.99 2.73
CA CYS A 134 -0.45 0.59 1.33
C CYS A 134 0.37 -0.68 1.21
N ILE A 135 -0.21 -1.72 0.61
CA ILE A 135 0.44 -3.01 0.42
C ILE A 135 0.32 -3.47 -1.02
N SER A 136 1.31 -4.21 -1.50
CA SER A 136 1.20 -4.96 -2.75
C SER A 136 1.97 -6.25 -2.69
N ALA A 137 1.44 -7.28 -3.35
CA ALA A 137 2.20 -8.45 -3.76
C ALA A 137 3.07 -8.09 -4.97
N ILE A 138 4.34 -8.43 -4.92
CA ILE A 138 5.29 -8.30 -6.03
C ILE A 138 5.60 -9.67 -6.61
N GLU A 139 5.83 -10.66 -5.74
CA GLU A 139 6.00 -12.06 -6.10
C GLU A 139 5.16 -12.93 -5.16
N GLY A 140 4.53 -13.98 -5.69
CA GLY A 140 3.65 -14.89 -4.96
C GLY A 140 2.25 -14.32 -4.67
N ARG A 141 1.51 -14.99 -3.78
CA ARG A 141 0.12 -14.66 -3.46
C ARG A 141 -0.01 -13.32 -2.73
N GLY A 142 -1.18 -12.70 -2.86
CA GLY A 142 -1.46 -11.45 -2.16
C GLY A 142 -1.89 -11.63 -0.72
N THR A 143 -1.85 -10.54 0.04
CA THR A 143 -2.42 -10.47 1.38
C THR A 143 -3.89 -10.90 1.34
N GLU A 144 -4.25 -11.80 2.26
CA GLU A 144 -5.62 -12.26 2.43
C GLU A 144 -6.35 -11.29 3.36
N PHE A 145 -7.58 -10.93 3.02
CA PHE A 145 -8.37 -9.98 3.80
C PHE A 145 -9.86 -10.33 3.76
N VAL A 146 -10.58 -9.88 4.78
CA VAL A 146 -12.05 -9.91 4.82
C VAL A 146 -12.56 -8.49 4.86
N THR A 147 -13.58 -8.18 4.06
CA THR A 147 -14.12 -6.83 4.00
C THR A 147 -14.74 -6.43 5.33
N SER A 148 -14.72 -5.13 5.65
CA SER A 148 -15.15 -4.72 6.98
C SER A 148 -16.63 -4.99 7.29
N PRO A 149 -17.60 -4.86 6.36
CA PRO A 149 -18.99 -5.22 6.66
C PRO A 149 -19.14 -6.68 7.10
N GLU A 150 -18.32 -7.58 6.55
CA GLU A 150 -18.35 -9.01 6.85
C GLU A 150 -17.53 -9.36 8.10
N SER A 151 -16.45 -8.62 8.36
CA SER A 151 -15.47 -8.94 9.40
C SER A 151 -16.07 -9.18 10.80
N LYS A 152 -17.12 -8.43 11.19
CA LYS A 152 -17.79 -8.58 12.49
C LYS A 152 -18.55 -9.90 12.66
N ALA A 153 -19.00 -10.51 11.56
CA ALA A 153 -19.66 -11.81 11.57
C ALA A 153 -18.67 -12.98 11.47
N VAL A 154 -17.42 -12.70 11.05
CA VAL A 154 -16.40 -13.71 10.75
C VAL A 154 -15.37 -13.83 11.87
N PHE A 155 -15.12 -12.75 12.61
CA PHE A 155 -14.07 -12.69 13.63
C PHE A 155 -14.57 -12.13 14.96
N THR A 156 -13.99 -12.65 16.05
CA THR A 156 -14.02 -12.03 17.38
C THR A 156 -12.67 -11.37 17.68
N ASN A 157 -12.66 -10.39 18.59
CA ASN A 157 -11.41 -9.79 19.04
C ASN A 157 -10.60 -10.80 19.86
N GLY A 158 -9.33 -10.98 19.51
CA GLY A 158 -8.33 -11.66 20.32
C GLY A 158 -7.48 -10.68 21.11
N GLU A 159 -6.35 -11.15 21.64
CA GLU A 159 -5.40 -10.29 22.32
C GLU A 159 -4.55 -9.49 21.32
N TYR A 160 -4.12 -8.30 21.74
CA TYR A 160 -3.12 -7.52 20.99
C TYR A 160 -3.41 -7.39 19.47
N ALA A 161 -4.64 -7.05 19.09
CA ALA A 161 -5.11 -6.86 17.71
C ALA A 161 -5.20 -8.12 16.82
N GLU A 162 -5.00 -9.30 17.39
CA GLU A 162 -5.41 -10.57 16.80
C GLU A 162 -6.93 -10.58 16.59
N MET A 163 -7.35 -11.18 15.49
CA MET A 163 -8.75 -11.38 15.12
C MET A 163 -8.99 -12.87 15.02
N ASN A 164 -9.69 -13.43 16.00
CA ASN A 164 -9.91 -14.86 16.09
C ASN A 164 -11.07 -15.26 15.17
N PRO A 165 -10.84 -16.15 14.19
CA PRO A 165 -11.91 -16.61 13.31
C PRO A 165 -12.96 -17.40 14.09
N VAL A 166 -14.24 -17.07 13.90
CA VAL A 166 -15.37 -17.78 14.53
C VAL A 166 -15.54 -19.18 13.93
N SER A 167 -15.29 -19.31 12.62
CA SER A 167 -15.29 -20.58 11.89
C SER A 167 -14.32 -20.50 10.71
N ALA A 168 -13.46 -21.51 10.57
CA ALA A 168 -12.52 -21.60 9.46
C ALA A 168 -13.23 -21.67 8.09
N GLU A 169 -14.39 -22.34 8.03
CA GLU A 169 -15.19 -22.45 6.81
C GLU A 169 -15.76 -21.10 6.39
N VAL A 170 -16.37 -20.37 7.34
CA VAL A 170 -16.94 -19.04 7.08
C VAL A 170 -15.85 -18.07 6.63
N VAL A 171 -14.68 -18.12 7.28
CA VAL A 171 -13.52 -17.31 6.89
C VAL A 171 -13.10 -17.63 5.47
N ALA A 172 -12.97 -18.91 5.10
CA ALA A 172 -12.57 -19.30 3.75
C ALA A 172 -13.56 -18.78 2.69
N GLN A 173 -14.86 -18.83 2.95
CA GLN A 173 -15.90 -18.32 2.04
C GLN A 173 -15.86 -16.80 1.87
N LYS A 174 -15.40 -16.06 2.89
CA LYS A 174 -15.36 -14.59 2.93
C LYS A 174 -13.99 -13.99 2.61
N THR A 175 -12.96 -14.82 2.60
CA THR A 175 -11.59 -14.39 2.34
C THR A 175 -11.45 -13.94 0.90
N LYS A 176 -10.87 -12.76 0.73
CA LYS A 176 -10.44 -12.21 -0.55
C LYS A 176 -8.92 -12.17 -0.57
N GLU A 177 -8.35 -12.38 -1.74
CA GLU A 177 -6.92 -12.22 -1.98
C GLU A 177 -6.65 -10.89 -2.70
N ALA A 178 -5.67 -10.14 -2.21
CA ALA A 178 -5.16 -8.98 -2.92
C ALA A 178 -4.56 -9.42 -4.26
N LYS A 179 -5.06 -8.88 -5.37
CA LYS A 179 -4.53 -9.21 -6.69
C LYS A 179 -3.11 -8.68 -6.81
N GLN A 180 -2.28 -9.40 -7.55
CA GLN A 180 -1.00 -8.88 -8.03
C GLN A 180 -1.20 -7.61 -8.86
N ASP A 181 -0.13 -6.87 -9.08
CA ASP A 181 -0.11 -5.65 -9.90
C ASP A 181 -0.99 -4.51 -9.38
N ARG A 182 -1.24 -4.50 -8.06
CA ARG A 182 -2.13 -3.52 -7.44
C ARG A 182 -1.63 -3.11 -6.06
N PHE A 183 -1.62 -1.80 -5.85
CA PHE A 183 -1.51 -1.23 -4.52
C PHE A 183 -2.88 -1.25 -3.85
N TYR A 184 -2.97 -1.89 -2.69
CA TYR A 184 -4.14 -1.91 -1.84
C TYR A 184 -3.95 -0.92 -0.69
N PHE A 185 -4.89 0.02 -0.57
CA PHE A 185 -4.91 1.02 0.49
C PHE A 185 -6.02 0.74 1.48
N PHE A 186 -5.72 0.90 2.75
CA PHE A 186 -6.67 0.80 3.84
C PHE A 186 -6.33 1.77 4.98
N ALA A 187 -7.32 2.04 5.83
CA ALA A 187 -7.14 2.86 7.01
C ALA A 187 -6.64 2.02 8.18
N GLY A 188 -5.58 2.48 8.83
CA GLY A 188 -5.11 1.91 10.09
C GLY A 188 -5.90 2.44 11.29
N LYS A 189 -5.65 1.86 12.47
CA LYS A 189 -6.31 2.23 13.73
C LYS A 189 -5.96 3.63 14.24
N GLY A 190 -4.89 4.25 13.76
CA GLY A 190 -4.54 5.64 14.06
C GLY A 190 -5.51 6.66 13.46
N ILE A 191 -6.34 6.27 12.48
CA ILE A 191 -7.51 7.04 12.07
C ILE A 191 -8.64 6.68 13.05
N THR A 192 -8.80 7.48 14.09
CA THR A 192 -9.71 7.19 15.23
C THR A 192 -11.20 7.30 14.91
N GLU A 193 -11.56 7.74 13.71
CA GLU A 193 -12.96 7.84 13.29
C GLU A 193 -13.62 6.45 13.26
N GLU A 194 -14.66 6.28 14.08
CA GLU A 194 -15.38 5.00 14.24
C GLU A 194 -16.07 4.53 12.96
N SER A 195 -16.45 5.48 12.10
CA SER A 195 -17.10 5.19 10.81
C SER A 195 -16.14 4.64 9.76
N ILE A 196 -14.81 4.71 9.99
CA ILE A 196 -13.83 4.29 9.00
C ILE A 196 -13.44 2.83 9.25
N PRO A 197 -13.79 1.91 8.35
CA PRO A 197 -13.61 0.50 8.59
C PRO A 197 -12.12 0.11 8.67
N LYS A 198 -11.77 -0.81 9.58
CA LYS A 198 -10.41 -1.31 9.78
C LYS A 198 -10.29 -2.72 9.23
N LEU A 199 -9.40 -2.92 8.27
CA LEU A 199 -9.31 -4.16 7.52
C LEU A 199 -8.69 -5.29 8.37
N VAL A 200 -9.42 -6.41 8.48
CA VAL A 200 -8.88 -7.67 9.03
C VAL A 200 -8.16 -8.39 7.91
N HIS A 201 -6.88 -8.67 8.11
CA HIS A 201 -6.04 -9.24 7.07
C HIS A 201 -4.93 -10.12 7.65
N ARG A 202 -4.31 -10.93 6.80
CA ARG A 202 -3.14 -11.75 7.11
C ARG A 202 -2.27 -11.96 5.88
N SER A 203 -1.02 -12.35 6.11
CA SER A 203 -0.22 -12.91 5.02
C SER A 203 -0.65 -14.35 4.75
N PRO A 204 -0.83 -14.76 3.48
CA PRO A 204 -0.99 -16.18 3.16
C PRO A 204 0.25 -16.98 3.59
N SER A 205 0.01 -18.24 3.96
CA SER A 205 1.04 -19.24 4.26
C SER A 205 1.72 -19.71 2.98
N GLU A 206 2.68 -18.93 2.50
CA GLU A 206 3.51 -19.25 1.33
C GLU A 206 4.90 -18.61 1.50
N THR A 207 5.94 -19.38 1.16
CA THR A 207 7.35 -18.96 1.21
C THR A 207 7.78 -18.31 -0.10
N GLY A 208 8.79 -17.45 -0.04
CA GLY A 208 9.38 -16.87 -1.25
C GLY A 208 8.58 -15.70 -1.85
N ARG A 209 7.57 -15.22 -1.12
CA ARG A 209 6.79 -14.04 -1.48
C ARG A 209 7.64 -12.78 -1.33
N SER A 210 7.41 -11.82 -2.22
CA SER A 210 7.91 -10.46 -2.10
C SER A 210 6.75 -9.50 -2.01
N ILE A 211 6.76 -8.62 -1.01
CA ILE A 211 5.71 -7.65 -0.77
C ILE A 211 6.29 -6.24 -0.67
N PHE A 212 5.59 -5.28 -1.27
CA PHE A 212 5.79 -3.88 -0.96
C PHE A 212 4.88 -3.49 0.20
N MET A 213 5.43 -2.78 1.18
CA MET A 213 4.73 -2.31 2.37
C MET A 213 5.08 -0.85 2.62
N ALA A 214 4.07 0.00 2.64
CA ALA A 214 4.19 1.38 3.08
C ALA A 214 3.15 1.67 4.18
N ARG A 215 3.62 2.21 5.30
CA ARG A 215 2.79 2.58 6.45
C ARG A 215 3.13 3.97 6.92
N TRP A 216 2.11 4.75 7.25
CA TRP A 216 2.26 6.11 7.76
C TRP A 216 1.66 6.25 9.16
N LYS A 217 2.34 6.99 10.04
CA LYS A 217 1.88 7.35 11.38
C LYS A 217 1.67 8.86 11.50
#